data_AF-A0A8B6D708-F1
#
_entry.id   AF-A0A8B6D708-F1
#
_cell.length_a   1.000
_cell.length_b   1.000
_cell.length_c   1.000
_cell.angle_alpha   90.00
_cell.angle_beta   90.00
_cell.angle_gamma   90.00
#
_symmetry.space_group_name_H-M   'P 1'
#
loop_
_entity.id
_entity.type
_entity.pdbx_description
1 polymer ?
#
loop_
_entity_poly.entity_id
_entity_poly.type
_entity_poly.pdbx_seq_one_letter_code
_entity_poly.pdbx_strand_id
1 'polypeptide(L)'
;MILLVKYNRPICEGKTTIYFPTAPKEFDIIECTESSITIGWIIDESNECPQYEIAYQLQGTDDWKGLILSTEDVLTVSNKSSYELQKLLPETMYEVKMRTIDNHLNSQYTECKEKQTLKLGKGTSYTSLTYLFQLMTC
;
A
#
# COMPACT_ATOMS: atom_id res chain seq x y z
N MET A 1 -2.35 43.86 2.24
CA MET A 1 -2.70 43.51 0.85
C MET A 1 -1.58 42.63 0.32
N ILE A 2 -1.72 41.30 0.40
CA ILE A 2 -0.62 40.38 0.07
C ILE A 2 -0.72 40.04 -1.42
N LEU A 3 0.33 40.38 -2.16
CA LEU A 3 0.52 40.07 -3.57
C LEU A 3 0.75 38.55 -3.73
N LEU A 4 -0.20 37.85 -4.38
CA LEU A 4 0.05 36.50 -4.89
C LEU A 4 0.62 36.61 -6.31
N VAL A 5 1.89 36.24 -6.44
CA VAL A 5 2.63 36.20 -7.70
C VAL A 5 2.05 35.08 -8.57
N LYS A 6 1.56 35.45 -9.75
CA LYS A 6 1.10 34.50 -10.77
C LYS A 6 2.29 33.78 -11.38
N TYR A 7 2.37 32.46 -11.21
CA TYR A 7 3.30 31.60 -11.95
C TYR A 7 2.54 30.58 -12.79
N ASN A 8 2.85 30.57 -14.09
CA ASN A 8 2.27 29.72 -15.13
C ASN A 8 2.75 28.26 -14.99
N ARG A 9 1.83 27.31 -15.20
CA ARG A 9 1.98 25.85 -15.02
C ARG A 9 2.39 25.12 -16.30
N PRO A 10 2.91 23.88 -16.18
CA PRO A 10 2.66 22.81 -17.14
C PRO A 10 1.75 21.70 -16.56
N ILE A 11 0.52 21.65 -17.08
CA ILE A 11 -0.40 20.53 -17.41
C ILE A 11 -0.47 19.23 -16.54
N CYS A 12 -1.43 19.18 -15.59
CA CYS A 12 -2.62 18.32 -15.67
C CYS A 12 -3.81 19.30 -15.70
N GLU A 13 -4.70 19.21 -16.69
CA GLU A 13 -5.57 20.33 -17.08
C GLU A 13 -6.63 20.70 -16.03
N GLY A 14 -6.50 21.92 -15.47
CA GLY A 14 -7.67 22.82 -15.50
C GLY A 14 -8.47 23.08 -14.24
N LYS A 15 -7.87 23.22 -13.03
CA LYS A 15 -8.52 24.01 -11.97
C LYS A 15 -7.52 24.65 -11.00
N THR A 16 -7.67 25.95 -10.73
CA THR A 16 -6.86 26.71 -9.74
C THR A 16 -7.60 26.78 -8.42
N THR A 17 -7.77 25.61 -7.80
CA THR A 17 -8.09 25.48 -6.38
C THR A 17 -6.81 24.97 -5.71
N ILE A 18 -6.42 25.60 -4.60
CA ILE A 18 -5.30 25.09 -3.79
C ILE A 18 -5.78 23.76 -3.21
N TYR A 19 -5.36 22.65 -3.81
CA TYR A 19 -5.67 21.31 -3.34
C TYR A 19 -4.60 20.90 -2.32
N PHE A 20 -5.04 20.47 -1.14
CA PHE A 20 -4.15 19.87 -0.15
C PHE A 20 -4.40 18.36 -0.18
N PRO A 21 -3.41 17.55 -0.58
CA PRO A 21 -3.59 16.10 -0.61
C PRO A 21 -3.91 15.61 0.79
N THR A 22 -4.96 14.80 0.87
CA THR A 22 -5.36 14.14 2.12
C THR A 22 -4.67 12.79 2.21
N ALA A 23 -4.37 12.36 3.44
CA ALA A 23 -3.84 11.01 3.66
C ALA A 23 -4.82 9.97 3.10
N PRO A 24 -4.33 8.84 2.53
CA PRO A 24 -5.19 7.77 2.04
C PRO A 24 -6.21 7.33 3.10
N LYS A 25 -7.47 7.21 2.68
CA LYS A 25 -8.56 6.82 3.58
C LYS A 25 -8.65 5.30 3.67
N GLU A 26 -9.13 4.80 4.80
CA GLU A 26 -9.29 3.36 5.06
C GLU A 26 -8.02 2.55 4.73
N PHE A 27 -6.85 3.12 5.02
CA PHE A 27 -5.58 2.43 4.86
C PHE A 27 -5.50 1.24 5.82
N ASP A 28 -5.37 0.03 5.27
CA ASP A 28 -5.28 -1.19 6.05
C ASP A 28 -4.48 -2.29 5.35
N ILE A 29 -4.10 -3.31 6.12
CA ILE A 29 -3.43 -4.51 5.65
C ILE A 29 -4.48 -5.59 5.39
N ILE A 30 -4.68 -5.95 4.12
CA ILE A 30 -5.74 -6.89 3.70
C ILE A 30 -5.24 -8.33 3.80
N GLU A 31 -4.04 -8.60 3.27
CA GLU A 31 -3.48 -9.94 3.21
C GLU A 31 -2.00 -9.92 3.56
N CYS A 32 -1.49 -11.07 3.99
CA CYS A 32 -0.10 -11.23 4.36
C CYS A 32 0.34 -12.67 4.10
N THR A 33 1.50 -12.81 3.47
CA THR A 33 2.15 -14.09 3.19
C THR A 33 3.47 -14.18 3.95
N GLU A 34 4.27 -15.20 3.66
CA GLU A 34 5.63 -15.34 4.19
C GLU A 34 6.61 -14.28 3.65
N SER A 35 6.34 -13.68 2.49
CA SER A 35 7.26 -12.74 1.84
C SER A 35 6.59 -11.51 1.24
N SER A 36 5.29 -11.33 1.50
CA SER A 36 4.54 -10.16 1.04
C SER A 36 3.47 -9.68 2.02
N ILE A 37 3.16 -8.40 1.92
CA ILE A 37 2.05 -7.74 2.62
C ILE A 37 1.23 -7.00 1.56
N THR A 38 -0.06 -7.31 1.48
CA THR A 38 -1.00 -6.60 0.61
C THR A 38 -1.70 -5.54 1.42
N ILE A 39 -1.54 -4.29 1.00
CA ILE A 39 -2.18 -3.13 1.62
C ILE A 39 -3.30 -2.62 0.71
N GLY A 40 -4.32 -2.02 1.29
CA GLY A 40 -5.43 -1.41 0.57
C GLY A 40 -5.82 -0.07 1.16
N TRP A 41 -6.38 0.80 0.30
CA TRP A 41 -6.88 2.12 0.67
C TRP A 41 -7.97 2.58 -0.30
N ILE A 42 -8.70 3.61 0.08
CA ILE A 42 -9.68 4.30 -0.78
C ILE A 42 -9.02 5.50 -1.46
N ILE A 43 -9.23 5.60 -2.78
CA ILE A 43 -8.80 6.76 -3.58
C ILE A 43 -9.67 7.97 -3.25
N ASP A 44 -9.04 9.13 -3.12
CA ASP A 44 -9.75 10.41 -3.14
C ASP A 44 -10.01 10.84 -4.59
N GLU A 45 -11.26 10.72 -5.05
CA GLU A 45 -11.70 11.15 -6.39
C GLU A 45 -11.48 12.65 -6.65
N SER A 46 -11.23 13.43 -5.59
CA SER A 46 -10.92 14.85 -5.68
C SER A 46 -9.52 15.12 -6.28
N ASN A 47 -8.65 14.10 -6.32
CA ASN A 47 -7.33 14.18 -6.95
C ASN A 47 -7.38 13.50 -8.32
N GLU A 48 -7.15 14.27 -9.38
CA GLU A 48 -7.22 13.77 -10.76
C GLU A 48 -6.07 12.81 -11.10
N CYS A 49 -4.93 12.88 -10.39
CA CYS A 49 -3.76 12.03 -10.62
C CYS A 49 -3.05 11.72 -9.28
N PRO A 50 -3.62 10.87 -8.41
CA PRO A 50 -3.02 10.61 -7.11
C PRO A 50 -1.77 9.75 -7.26
N GLN A 51 -0.65 10.26 -6.78
CA GLN A 51 0.54 9.47 -6.51
C GLN A 51 0.58 9.12 -5.02
N TYR A 52 1.25 8.04 -4.68
CA TYR A 52 1.35 7.58 -3.31
C TYR A 52 2.78 7.24 -2.93
N GLU A 53 3.08 7.40 -1.65
CA GLU A 53 4.30 6.88 -1.05
C GLU A 53 3.96 5.91 0.06
N ILE A 54 4.46 4.69 -0.07
CA ILE A 54 4.46 3.71 1.00
C ILE A 54 5.82 3.78 1.68
N ALA A 55 5.82 4.06 2.98
CA ALA A 55 7.00 3.93 3.82
C ALA A 55 6.85 2.67 4.67
N TYR A 56 7.85 1.79 4.62
CA TYR A 56 7.87 0.56 5.42
C TYR A 56 9.25 0.32 6.05
N GLN A 57 9.27 -0.32 7.22
CA GLN A 57 10.50 -0.68 7.91
C GLN A 57 10.32 -1.94 8.76
N LEU A 58 11.43 -2.48 9.26
CA LEU A 58 11.40 -3.50 10.31
C LEU A 58 11.00 -2.84 11.63
N GLN A 59 10.12 -3.48 12.40
CA GLN A 59 9.72 -2.97 13.70
C GLN A 59 10.95 -2.80 14.61
N GLY A 60 11.03 -1.65 15.29
CA GLY A 60 12.14 -1.32 16.17
C GLY A 60 13.42 -0.87 15.45
N THR A 61 13.39 -0.74 14.12
CA THR A 61 14.43 -0.04 13.35
C THR A 61 14.01 1.41 13.06
N ASP A 62 14.96 2.23 12.64
CA ASP A 62 14.71 3.60 12.14
C ASP A 62 15.23 3.72 10.70
N ASP A 63 14.85 2.75 9.86
CA ASP A 63 15.27 2.64 8.45
C ASP A 63 14.05 2.52 7.53
N TRP A 64 13.34 3.63 7.38
CA TRP A 64 12.16 3.73 6.52
C TRP A 64 12.53 3.63 5.05
N LYS A 65 12.06 2.58 4.40
CA LYS A 65 12.13 2.40 2.95
C LYS A 65 10.89 3.00 2.30
N GLY A 66 11.10 3.98 1.43
CA GLY A 66 10.04 4.62 0.64
C GLY A 66 9.86 3.95 -0.72
N LEU A 67 8.61 3.74 -1.13
CA LEU A 67 8.21 3.30 -2.45
C LEU A 67 7.16 4.26 -3.01
N ILE A 68 7.47 4.88 -4.15
CA ILE A 68 6.54 5.77 -4.85
C ILE A 68 5.73 4.93 -5.84
N LEU A 69 4.41 5.07 -5.78
CA LEU A 69 3.45 4.40 -6.65
C LEU A 69 2.64 5.44 -7.42
N SER A 70 2.44 5.15 -8.69
CA SER A 70 1.50 5.84 -9.56
C SER A 70 0.22 5.00 -9.73
N THR A 71 -0.76 5.54 -10.44
CA THR A 71 -2.04 4.86 -10.69
C THR A 71 -1.89 3.59 -11.53
N GLU A 72 -0.81 3.44 -12.30
CA GLU A 72 -0.51 2.24 -13.09
C GLU A 72 0.14 1.11 -12.26
N ASP A 73 0.76 1.44 -11.13
CA ASP A 73 1.43 0.45 -10.26
C ASP A 73 0.46 -0.27 -9.32
N VAL A 74 -0.75 0.27 -9.16
CA VAL A 74 -1.73 -0.18 -8.15
C VAL A 74 -2.94 -0.84 -8.80
N LEU A 75 -3.45 -1.88 -8.14
CA LEU A 75 -4.67 -2.54 -8.58
C LEU A 75 -5.86 -1.75 -8.06
N THR A 76 -6.62 -1.13 -8.97
CA THR A 76 -7.80 -0.33 -8.60
C THR A 76 -9.08 -1.04 -9.05
N VAL A 77 -9.97 -1.30 -8.10
CA VAL A 77 -11.32 -1.83 -8.35
C VAL A 77 -12.32 -0.86 -7.75
N SER A 78 -13.09 -0.19 -8.63
CA SER A 78 -13.97 0.91 -8.24
C SER A 78 -13.17 2.06 -7.60
N ASN A 79 -13.38 2.34 -6.31
CA ASN A 79 -12.71 3.39 -5.54
C ASN A 79 -11.65 2.84 -4.56
N LYS A 80 -11.36 1.53 -4.61
CA LYS A 80 -10.37 0.88 -3.75
C LYS A 80 -9.14 0.53 -4.54
N SER A 81 -7.98 0.95 -4.03
CA SER A 81 -6.67 0.55 -4.55
C SER A 81 -6.00 -0.43 -3.61
N SER A 82 -5.21 -1.32 -4.17
CA SER A 82 -4.32 -2.19 -3.41
C SER A 82 -2.95 -2.31 -4.06
N TYR A 83 -1.98 -2.64 -3.22
CA TYR A 83 -0.61 -2.90 -3.63
C TYR A 83 0.00 -4.03 -2.80
N GLU A 84 0.76 -4.91 -3.46
CA GLU A 84 1.48 -6.00 -2.81
C GLU A 84 2.94 -5.62 -2.61
N LEU A 85 3.33 -5.36 -1.36
CA LEU A 85 4.73 -5.18 -1.00
C LEU A 85 5.42 -6.55 -0.95
N GLN A 86 6.30 -6.82 -1.90
CA GLN A 86 6.99 -8.10 -2.04
C GLN A 86 8.42 -8.09 -1.46
N LYS A 87 9.07 -9.25 -1.48
CA LYS A 87 10.48 -9.46 -1.07
C LYS A 87 10.74 -9.13 0.40
N LEU A 88 9.75 -9.39 1.26
CA LEU A 88 9.88 -9.27 2.70
C LEU A 88 10.48 -10.55 3.29
N LEU A 89 11.16 -10.40 4.43
CA LEU A 89 11.64 -11.52 5.22
C LEU A 89 10.47 -12.24 5.92
N PRO A 90 10.48 -13.58 6.02
CA PRO A 90 9.47 -14.35 6.75
C PRO A 90 9.57 -14.19 8.26
N GLU A 91 8.48 -14.47 8.97
CA GLU A 91 8.37 -14.37 10.45
C GLU A 91 8.86 -13.03 11.02
N THR A 92 8.73 -11.95 10.25
CA THR A 92 9.35 -10.66 10.56
C THR A 92 8.28 -9.56 10.71
N MET A 93 8.38 -8.78 11.78
CA MET A 93 7.48 -7.66 12.05
C MET A 93 7.86 -6.44 11.21
N TYR A 94 6.90 -5.92 10.46
CA TYR A 94 7.02 -4.69 9.67
C TYR A 94 6.05 -3.63 10.16
N GLU A 95 6.50 -2.38 10.11
CA GLU A 95 5.67 -1.19 10.23
C GLU A 95 5.49 -0.57 8.85
N VAL A 96 4.27 -0.17 8.52
CA VAL A 96 3.90 0.38 7.21
C VAL A 96 3.00 1.60 7.42
N LYS A 97 3.28 2.67 6.69
CA LYS A 97 2.46 3.88 6.63
C LYS A 97 2.46 4.44 5.22
N MET A 98 1.46 5.24 4.89
CA MET A 98 1.25 5.71 3.53
C MET A 98 0.93 7.20 3.51
N ARG A 99 1.29 7.89 2.43
CA ARG A 99 0.83 9.27 2.16
C ARG A 99 0.52 9.46 0.69
N THR A 100 -0.28 10.46 0.40
CA THR A 100 -0.54 10.93 -0.96
C THR A 100 0.54 11.95 -1.32
N ILE A 101 1.16 11.77 -2.49
CA ILE A 101 2.09 12.73 -3.11
C ILE A 101 1.31 13.51 -4.18
N ASP A 102 1.56 14.81 -4.21
CA ASP A 102 1.16 15.68 -5.31
C ASP A 102 2.35 16.58 -5.70
N ASN A 103 2.31 17.16 -6.90
CA ASN A 103 3.36 18.00 -7.47
C ASN A 103 3.72 19.21 -6.61
N HIS A 104 2.83 19.62 -5.70
CA HIS A 104 2.99 20.83 -4.89
C HIS A 104 3.18 20.55 -3.40
N LEU A 105 2.56 19.49 -2.88
CA LEU A 105 2.52 19.18 -1.46
C LEU A 105 2.36 17.67 -1.27
N ASN A 106 2.77 17.18 -0.10
CA ASN A 106 2.49 15.82 0.34
C ASN A 106 1.47 15.86 1.47
N SER A 107 0.63 14.83 1.57
CA SER A 107 -0.23 14.67 2.74
C SER A 107 0.61 14.32 3.97
N GLN A 108 -0.01 14.39 5.15
CA GLN A 108 0.52 13.66 6.31
C GLN A 108 0.48 12.15 6.02
N TYR A 109 1.32 11.39 6.72
CA TYR A 109 1.22 9.93 6.71
C TYR A 109 -0.06 9.49 7.43
N THR A 110 -0.58 8.34 7.01
CA THR A 110 -1.57 7.57 7.76
C THR A 110 -1.00 7.15 9.11
N GLU A 111 -1.88 6.67 9.99
CA GLU A 111 -1.44 5.91 11.15
C GLU A 111 -0.57 4.72 10.71
N CYS A 112 0.46 4.41 11.50
CA CYS A 112 1.29 3.24 11.27
C CYS A 112 0.45 1.97 11.48
N LYS A 113 0.55 1.04 10.53
CA LYS A 113 0.05 -0.32 10.66
C LYS A 113 1.23 -1.25 10.84
N GLU A 114 1.06 -2.28 11.66
CA GLU A 114 2.08 -3.28 11.90
C GLU A 114 1.57 -4.67 11.52
N LYS A 115 2.47 -5.50 10.98
CA LYS A 115 2.15 -6.88 10.64
C LYS A 115 3.40 -7.76 10.65
N GLN A 116 3.25 -8.96 11.18
CA GLN A 116 4.24 -10.02 11.02
C GLN A 116 3.97 -10.80 9.73
N THR A 117 4.99 -10.97 8.90
CA THR A 117 4.95 -11.96 7.81
C THR A 117 4.82 -13.37 8.36
N LEU A 118 4.21 -14.25 7.57
CA LEU A 118 4.03 -15.65 7.97
C LEU A 118 5.38 -16.36 8.05
N LYS A 119 5.40 -17.47 8.80
CA LYS A 119 6.57 -18.35 8.80
C LYS A 119 6.74 -18.94 7.40
N LEU A 120 7.99 -19.02 6.94
CA LEU A 120 8.31 -19.71 5.70
C LEU A 120 7.73 -21.12 5.76
N GLY A 121 6.83 -21.43 4.84
CA GLY A 121 6.27 -22.77 4.70
C GLY A 121 7.42 -23.74 4.48
N LYS A 122 7.76 -24.56 5.48
CA LYS A 122 8.54 -25.77 5.25
C LYS A 122 7.71 -26.58 4.26
N GLY A 123 8.14 -26.65 3.00
CA GLY A 123 7.35 -27.12 1.87
C GLY A 123 6.34 -28.20 2.25
N THR A 124 5.06 -27.83 2.28
CA THR A 124 3.96 -28.81 2.29
C THR A 124 3.80 -29.36 0.89
N SER A 125 4.80 -30.14 0.47
CA SER A 125 4.62 -31.12 -0.59
C SER A 125 3.68 -32.21 -0.05
N TYR A 126 2.47 -32.27 -0.61
CA TYR A 126 1.48 -33.34 -0.47
C TYR A 126 0.91 -33.63 0.94
N THR A 127 -0.11 -32.87 1.34
CA THR A 127 -1.19 -33.42 2.19
C THR A 127 -2.55 -33.12 1.58
N SER A 128 -2.74 -33.51 0.32
CA SER A 128 -4.05 -33.76 -0.28
C SER A 128 -4.14 -35.19 -0.82
N LEU A 129 -3.54 -36.16 -0.11
CA LEU A 129 -3.68 -37.60 -0.39
C LEU A 129 -3.82 -38.43 0.90
N THR A 130 -4.44 -37.90 1.95
CA THR A 130 -4.87 -38.72 3.10
C THR A 130 -6.40 -38.88 3.16
N TYR A 131 -7.13 -38.39 2.15
CA TYR A 131 -8.59 -38.54 2.05
C TYR A 131 -9.05 -39.53 0.96
N LEU A 132 -8.15 -40.41 0.47
CA LEU A 132 -8.46 -41.43 -0.54
C LEU A 132 -7.96 -42.86 -0.22
N PHE A 133 -7.66 -43.18 1.04
CA PHE A 133 -7.42 -44.58 1.45
C PHE A 133 -8.36 -45.08 2.56
N GLN A 134 -9.42 -44.33 2.87
CA GLN A 134 -10.38 -44.71 3.92
C GLN A 134 -11.79 -44.98 3.42
N LEU A 135 -11.92 -45.40 2.15
CA LEU A 135 -13.12 -46.02 1.63
C LEU A 135 -12.80 -47.40 1.03
N MET A 136 -13.06 -48.42 1.87
CA MET A 136 -13.55 -49.76 1.50
C MET A 136 -12.51 -50.71 0.87
N THR A 137 -11.68 -51.38 1.68
CA THR A 137 -12.01 -52.74 2.17
C THR A 137 -13.39 -52.84 2.81
N CYS A 138 -14.34 -53.39 2.05
CA CYS A 138 -15.44 -54.26 2.47
C CYS A 138 -15.85 -55.08 1.23
#